data_AF-A0A538BUP5-F1
#
_entry.id   AF-A0A538BUP5-F1
#
_cell.length_a   1.000
_cell.length_b   1.000
_cell.length_c   1.000
_cell.angle_alpha   90.00
_cell.angle_beta   90.00
_cell.angle_gamma   90.00
#
_symmetry.space_group_name_H-M   'P 1'
#
loop_
_entity.id
_entity.type
_entity.pdbx_description
1 polymer ?
#
loop_
_entity_poly.entity_id
_entity_poly.type
_entity_poly.pdbx_seq_one_letter_code
_entity_poly.pdbx_strand_id
1 'polypeptide(L)'
;MRRPVALVAVAAAILLLALLVVVGRHERTTHARAENRGIARVRRLVGPLDSPSLDAFRLLPQFSCLLYKRGANRFALELCVDAQGRVVEAIDRRGRAPRIASLREDPSHATVVVDRAEVDRLLRKLGASP
;
A
#
# COMPACT_ATOMS: atom_id res chain seq x y z
N MET A 1 11.25 45.31 29.24
CA MET A 1 12.14 44.51 28.36
C MET A 1 11.68 43.06 28.07
N ARG A 2 10.52 42.57 28.53
CA ARG A 2 10.09 41.16 28.32
C ARG A 2 9.37 40.87 26.98
N ARG A 3 8.76 41.89 26.36
CA ARG A 3 8.02 41.76 25.09
C ARG A 3 8.85 41.28 23.88
N PRO A 4 10.08 41.77 23.63
CA PRO A 4 10.84 41.33 22.46
C PRO A 4 11.29 39.87 22.55
N VAL A 5 11.60 39.38 23.76
CA VAL A 5 12.02 37.98 23.97
C VAL A 5 10.88 37.00 23.67
N ALA A 6 9.66 37.33 24.11
CA ALA A 6 8.49 36.50 23.85
C ALA A 6 8.16 36.40 22.34
N LEU A 7 8.28 37.51 21.60
CA LEU A 7 8.04 37.54 20.16
C LEU A 7 9.07 36.70 19.40
N VAL A 8 10.34 36.77 19.76
CA VAL A 8 11.41 35.96 19.14
C VAL A 8 11.17 34.46 19.40
N ALA A 9 10.81 34.09 20.63
CA ALA A 9 10.54 32.69 20.97
C ALA A 9 9.34 32.13 20.17
N VAL A 10 8.27 32.91 20.03
CA VAL A 10 7.11 32.52 19.22
C VAL A 10 7.47 32.38 17.75
N ALA A 11 8.21 33.34 17.18
CA ALA A 11 8.65 33.27 15.79
C ALA A 11 9.54 32.05 15.53
N ALA A 12 10.48 31.75 16.44
CA ALA A 12 11.33 30.56 16.35
C ALA A 12 10.51 29.26 16.42
N ALA A 13 9.51 29.19 17.32
CA ALA A 13 8.62 28.04 17.42
C ALA A 13 7.79 27.83 16.15
N ILE A 14 7.25 28.90 15.57
CA ILE A 14 6.50 28.85 14.30
C ILE A 14 7.40 28.37 13.16
N LEU A 15 8.63 28.90 13.07
CA LEU A 15 9.60 28.48 12.06
C LEU A 15 9.94 26.99 12.19
N LEU A 16 10.18 26.52 13.42
CA LEU A 16 10.47 25.10 13.67
C LEU A 16 9.29 24.22 13.27
N LEU A 17 8.06 24.58 13.63
CA LEU A 17 6.86 23.85 13.24
C LEU A 17 6.70 23.80 11.71
N ALA A 18 6.94 24.92 11.02
CA ALA A 18 6.88 24.97 9.56
C ALA A 18 7.92 24.03 8.92
N LEU A 19 9.15 24.00 9.44
CA LEU A 19 10.20 23.09 8.98
C LEU A 19 9.79 21.62 9.19
N LEU A 20 9.25 21.27 10.36
CA LEU A 20 8.78 19.91 10.65
C LEU A 20 7.65 19.47 9.71
N VAL A 21 6.72 20.37 9.37
CA VAL A 21 5.65 20.09 8.39
C VAL A 21 6.23 19.79 7.01
N VAL A 22 7.23 20.57 6.56
CA VAL A 22 7.90 20.35 5.26
C VAL A 22 8.64 19.01 5.25
N VAL A 23 9.39 18.70 6.31
CA VAL A 23 10.11 17.41 6.45
C VAL A 23 9.13 16.25 6.44
N GLY A 24 8.05 16.31 7.25
CA GLY A 24 7.04 15.26 7.29
C GLY A 24 6.35 15.02 5.94
N ARG A 25 6.05 16.10 5.19
CA ARG A 25 5.50 15.97 3.82
C ARG A 25 6.48 15.33 2.86
N HIS A 26 7.77 15.67 2.97
CA HIS A 26 8.82 15.08 2.15
C HIS A 26 8.97 13.58 2.45
N GLU A 27 9.07 13.22 3.72
CA GLU A 27 9.18 11.82 4.16
C GLU A 27 7.96 11.00 3.73
N ARG A 28 6.74 11.51 3.93
CA ARG A 28 5.50 10.86 3.46
C ARG A 28 5.55 10.58 1.96
N THR A 29 5.98 11.56 1.16
CA THR A 29 6.06 11.42 -0.30
C THR A 29 7.13 10.39 -0.70
N THR A 30 8.30 10.43 -0.06
CA THR A 30 9.41 9.52 -0.33
C THR A 30 9.06 8.08 0.07
N HIS A 31 8.42 7.91 1.23
CA HIS A 31 7.89 6.64 1.69
C HIS A 31 6.85 6.11 0.70
N ALA A 32 5.83 6.90 0.35
CA ALA A 32 4.81 6.48 -0.60
C ALA A 32 5.38 6.06 -1.97
N ARG A 33 6.43 6.74 -2.46
CA ARG A 33 7.15 6.34 -3.68
C ARG A 33 7.86 4.99 -3.51
N ALA A 34 8.46 4.72 -2.34
CA ALA A 34 9.09 3.44 -2.06
C ALA A 34 8.08 2.30 -2.01
N GLU A 35 6.95 2.51 -1.33
CA GLU A 35 5.86 1.55 -1.23
C GLU A 35 5.26 1.24 -2.61
N ASN A 36 4.96 2.26 -3.41
CA ASN A 36 4.50 2.09 -4.79
C ASN A 36 5.49 1.29 -5.66
N ARG A 37 6.81 1.49 -5.50
CA ARG A 37 7.82 0.68 -6.21
C ARG A 37 7.77 -0.80 -5.78
N GLY A 38 7.54 -1.05 -4.49
CA GLY A 38 7.33 -2.39 -3.95
C GLY A 38 6.07 -3.05 -4.52
N ILE A 39 4.95 -2.35 -4.46
CA ILE A 39 3.66 -2.79 -5.01
C ILE A 39 3.78 -3.09 -6.50
N ALA A 40 4.36 -2.18 -7.28
CA ALA A 40 4.56 -2.38 -8.71
C ALA A 40 5.45 -3.59 -9.01
N ARG A 41 6.46 -3.87 -8.17
CA ARG A 41 7.31 -5.06 -8.31
C ARG A 41 6.52 -6.34 -8.10
N VAL A 42 5.72 -6.44 -7.02
CA VAL A 42 4.89 -7.61 -6.75
C VAL A 42 3.83 -7.79 -7.83
N ARG A 43 3.17 -6.69 -8.26
CA ARG A 43 2.18 -6.70 -9.35
C ARG A 43 2.76 -7.26 -10.66
N ARG A 44 4.02 -6.91 -11.00
CA ARG A 44 4.72 -7.50 -12.16
C ARG A 44 5.02 -8.98 -11.98
N LEU A 45 5.40 -9.40 -10.78
CA LEU A 45 5.68 -10.81 -10.46
C LEU A 45 4.44 -11.69 -10.51
N VAL A 46 3.27 -11.13 -10.17
CA VAL A 46 1.98 -11.81 -10.28
C VAL A 46 1.61 -12.08 -11.74
N GLY A 47 1.83 -11.11 -12.65
CA GLY A 47 1.38 -11.20 -14.04
C GLY A 47 -0.12 -10.89 -14.17
N PRO A 48 -0.86 -11.47 -15.13
CA PRO A 48 -2.31 -11.35 -15.18
C PRO A 48 -2.97 -11.74 -13.85
N LEU A 49 -4.03 -11.01 -13.42
CA LEU A 49 -4.67 -11.28 -12.13
C LEU A 49 -5.36 -12.65 -12.09
N ASP A 50 -5.81 -13.13 -13.25
CA ASP A 50 -6.44 -14.44 -13.44
C ASP A 50 -5.42 -15.55 -13.76
N SER A 51 -4.13 -15.32 -13.53
CA SER A 51 -3.09 -16.31 -13.83
C SER A 51 -3.38 -17.66 -13.15
N PRO A 52 -2.87 -18.78 -13.70
CA PRO A 52 -3.01 -20.12 -13.08
C PRO A 52 -2.41 -20.22 -11.67
N SER A 53 -1.66 -19.21 -11.24
CA SER A 53 -1.09 -19.13 -9.90
C SER A 53 -2.03 -18.53 -8.86
N LEU A 54 -3.16 -17.92 -9.26
CA LEU A 54 -4.19 -17.48 -8.33
C LEU A 54 -4.74 -18.68 -7.57
N ASP A 55 -4.67 -18.64 -6.23
CA ASP A 55 -4.92 -19.81 -5.40
C ASP A 55 -5.96 -19.57 -4.31
N ALA A 56 -5.97 -18.38 -3.70
CA ALA A 56 -6.85 -18.06 -2.58
C ALA A 56 -7.17 -16.55 -2.54
N PHE A 57 -8.05 -16.17 -1.62
CA PHE A 57 -8.38 -14.77 -1.33
C PHE A 57 -8.44 -14.53 0.18
N ARG A 58 -8.40 -13.25 0.56
CA ARG A 58 -8.67 -12.78 1.93
C ARG A 58 -9.46 -11.49 1.87
N LEU A 59 -10.53 -11.40 2.65
CA LEU A 59 -11.35 -10.19 2.77
C LEU A 59 -11.00 -9.46 4.05
N LEU A 60 -10.82 -8.15 3.93
CA LEU A 60 -10.65 -7.21 5.04
C LEU A 60 -11.76 -6.14 4.91
N PRO A 61 -12.11 -5.43 6.00
CA PRO A 61 -13.22 -4.45 5.97
C PRO A 61 -13.14 -3.41 4.84
N GLN A 62 -11.92 -3.04 4.41
CA GLN A 62 -11.69 -2.01 3.40
C GLN A 62 -11.02 -2.54 2.12
N PHE A 63 -10.56 -3.80 2.12
CA PHE A 63 -9.68 -4.31 1.07
C PHE A 63 -10.01 -5.77 0.72
N SER A 64 -9.84 -6.11 -0.55
CA SER A 64 -9.92 -7.49 -1.03
C SER A 64 -8.55 -7.93 -1.50
N CYS A 65 -8.05 -9.03 -0.95
CA CYS A 65 -6.72 -9.55 -1.25
C CYS A 65 -6.80 -10.81 -2.09
N LEU A 66 -6.01 -10.85 -3.16
CA LEU A 66 -5.79 -12.03 -4.01
C LEU A 66 -4.44 -12.64 -3.66
N LEU A 67 -4.39 -13.96 -3.45
CA LEU A 67 -3.20 -14.70 -3.06
C LEU A 67 -2.77 -15.64 -4.19
N TYR A 68 -1.48 -15.62 -4.49
CA TYR A 68 -0.89 -16.35 -5.60
C TYR A 68 0.19 -17.30 -5.10
N LYS A 69 0.13 -18.55 -5.56
CA LYS A 69 1.12 -19.58 -5.22
C LYS A 69 2.38 -19.51 -6.06
N ARG A 70 3.50 -19.97 -5.52
CA ARG A 70 4.74 -20.27 -6.26
C ARG A 70 5.35 -21.55 -5.69
N GLY A 71 5.47 -22.59 -6.51
CA GLY A 71 5.90 -23.91 -6.04
C GLY A 71 4.98 -24.41 -4.91
N ALA A 72 5.59 -24.87 -3.81
CA ALA A 72 4.85 -25.35 -2.64
C ALA A 72 4.25 -24.24 -1.76
N ASN A 73 4.65 -22.98 -1.94
CA ASN A 73 4.13 -21.87 -1.13
C ASN A 73 2.83 -21.33 -1.74
N ARG A 74 1.70 -21.65 -1.11
CA ARG A 74 0.35 -21.22 -1.54
C ARG A 74 0.08 -19.72 -1.40
N PHE A 75 0.87 -19.04 -0.56
CA PHE A 75 0.70 -17.62 -0.23
C PHE A 75 1.93 -16.78 -0.63
N ALA A 76 2.60 -17.22 -1.69
CA ALA A 76 3.88 -16.68 -2.12
C ALA A 76 3.81 -15.19 -2.48
N LEU A 77 2.75 -14.75 -3.15
CA LEU A 77 2.51 -13.35 -3.47
C LEU A 77 1.08 -12.97 -3.06
N GLU A 78 0.88 -11.71 -2.70
CA GLU A 78 -0.43 -11.18 -2.35
C GLU A 78 -0.59 -9.75 -2.88
N LEU A 79 -1.78 -9.41 -3.35
CA LEU A 79 -2.19 -8.07 -3.74
C LEU A 79 -3.52 -7.74 -3.08
N CYS A 80 -3.57 -6.69 -2.27
CA CYS A 80 -4.80 -6.18 -1.66
C CYS A 80 -5.25 -4.91 -2.38
N VAL A 81 -6.54 -4.88 -2.71
CA VAL A 81 -7.15 -3.87 -3.57
C VAL A 81 -8.32 -3.21 -2.85
N ASP A 82 -8.37 -1.87 -2.87
CA ASP A 82 -9.49 -1.12 -2.33
C ASP A 82 -10.73 -1.14 -3.26
N ALA A 83 -11.79 -0.45 -2.85
CA ALA A 83 -13.04 -0.35 -3.61
C ALA A 83 -12.88 0.40 -4.95
N GLN A 84 -11.82 1.21 -5.10
CA GLN A 84 -11.53 1.97 -6.31
C GLN A 84 -10.57 1.24 -7.25
N GLY A 85 -10.18 0.00 -6.92
CA GLY A 85 -9.24 -0.77 -7.73
C GLY A 85 -7.76 -0.42 -7.47
N ARG A 86 -7.45 0.41 -6.47
CA ARG A 86 -6.06 0.72 -6.13
C ARG A 86 -5.45 -0.45 -5.37
N VAL A 87 -4.25 -0.86 -5.78
CA VAL A 87 -3.46 -1.85 -5.05
C VAL A 87 -2.79 -1.15 -3.89
N VAL A 88 -3.32 -1.35 -2.67
CA VAL A 88 -2.90 -0.64 -1.46
C VAL A 88 -1.88 -1.42 -0.64
N GLU A 89 -1.79 -2.73 -0.83
CA GLU A 89 -0.79 -3.57 -0.15
C GLU A 89 -0.38 -4.69 -1.08
N ALA A 90 0.91 -5.01 -1.05
CA ALA A 90 1.47 -6.13 -1.77
C ALA A 90 2.52 -6.83 -0.93
N ILE A 91 2.52 -8.16 -0.95
CA ILE A 91 3.42 -8.97 -0.11
C ILE A 91 4.11 -10.02 -0.96
N ASP A 92 5.44 -10.09 -0.86
CA ASP A 92 6.27 -11.16 -1.44
C ASP A 92 6.86 -12.02 -0.32
N ARG A 93 6.37 -13.26 -0.22
CA ARG A 93 6.76 -14.27 0.79
C ARG A 93 7.66 -15.36 0.24
N ARG A 94 8.30 -15.15 -0.92
CA ARG A 94 9.17 -16.16 -1.54
C ARG A 94 10.55 -16.24 -0.89
N GLY A 95 10.97 -15.17 -0.20
CA GLY A 95 12.23 -15.13 0.55
C GLY A 95 12.11 -15.64 1.99
N ARG A 96 13.23 -15.65 2.72
CA ARG A 96 13.27 -16.04 4.14
C ARG A 96 12.44 -15.11 5.05
N ALA A 97 12.34 -13.84 4.68
CA ALA A 97 11.51 -12.84 5.34
C ALA A 97 10.53 -12.22 4.33
N PRO A 98 9.27 -11.97 4.73
CA PRO A 98 8.29 -11.34 3.86
C PRO A 98 8.68 -9.91 3.54
N ARG A 99 8.59 -9.52 2.28
CA ARG A 99 8.71 -8.12 1.84
C ARG A 99 7.31 -7.57 1.67
N ILE A 100 6.93 -6.64 2.53
CA ILE A 100 5.62 -6.00 2.54
C ILE A 100 5.81 -4.60 1.98
N ALA A 101 4.95 -4.22 1.05
CA ALA A 101 4.79 -2.84 0.64
C ALA A 101 3.34 -2.42 0.85
N SER A 102 3.09 -1.39 1.66
CA SER A 102 1.75 -1.00 2.13
C SER A 102 1.55 0.51 2.08
N LEU A 103 0.37 0.90 1.62
CA LEU A 103 -0.20 2.25 1.61
C LEU A 103 -1.58 2.23 2.29
N ARG A 104 -1.83 1.26 3.18
CA ARG A 104 -3.14 1.09 3.83
C ARG A 104 -3.53 2.28 4.70
N GLU A 105 -2.55 2.99 5.24
CA GLU A 105 -2.71 4.18 6.08
C GLU A 105 -3.17 5.39 5.26
N ASP A 106 -2.81 5.41 3.98
CA ASP A 106 -3.27 6.41 3.02
C ASP A 106 -3.37 5.84 1.59
N PRO A 107 -4.49 5.16 1.29
CA PRO A 107 -4.72 4.54 -0.02
C PRO A 107 -4.68 5.52 -1.20
N SER A 108 -4.91 6.81 -0.94
CA SER A 108 -4.96 7.82 -2.00
C SER A 108 -3.61 8.02 -2.72
N HIS A 109 -2.51 7.60 -2.08
CA HIS A 109 -1.16 7.63 -2.66
C HIS A 109 -0.84 6.42 -3.52
N ALA A 110 -1.72 5.41 -3.60
CA ALA A 110 -1.49 4.24 -4.45
C ALA A 110 -1.61 4.59 -5.93
N THR A 111 -0.55 4.32 -6.69
CA THR A 111 -0.44 4.61 -8.13
C THR A 111 -0.69 3.38 -9.00
N VAL A 112 -0.61 2.18 -8.42
CA VAL A 112 -0.90 0.92 -9.12
C VAL A 112 -2.40 0.66 -9.02
N VAL A 113 -3.08 0.63 -10.16
CA VAL A 113 -4.52 0.40 -10.26
C VAL A 113 -4.76 -0.87 -11.06
N VAL A 114 -5.81 -1.61 -10.69
CA VAL A 114 -6.34 -2.77 -11.40
C VAL A 114 -7.83 -2.59 -11.64
N ASP A 115 -8.39 -3.34 -12.59
CA ASP A 115 -9.83 -3.34 -12.80
C ASP A 115 -10.54 -3.98 -11.59
N ARG A 116 -11.34 -3.18 -10.87
CA ARG A 116 -12.09 -3.64 -9.71
C ARG A 116 -13.10 -4.74 -10.08
N ALA A 117 -13.74 -4.64 -11.25
CA ALA A 117 -14.71 -5.64 -11.69
C ALA A 117 -14.04 -7.00 -11.93
N GLU A 118 -12.80 -6.99 -12.44
CA GLU A 118 -11.98 -8.20 -12.54
C GLU A 118 -11.67 -8.79 -11.16
N VAL A 119 -11.26 -7.97 -10.19
CA VAL A 119 -11.02 -8.46 -8.81
C VAL A 119 -12.28 -9.11 -8.25
N ASP A 120 -13.44 -8.47 -8.37
CA ASP A 120 -14.71 -9.01 -7.86
C ASP A 120 -15.10 -10.33 -8.55
N ARG A 121 -14.87 -10.42 -9.87
CA ARG A 121 -15.06 -11.66 -10.63
C ARG A 121 -14.18 -12.78 -10.09
N LEU A 122 -12.90 -12.49 -9.80
CA LEU A 122 -11.95 -13.47 -9.28
C LEU A 122 -12.29 -13.90 -7.84
N LEU A 123 -12.73 -12.98 -6.99
CA LEU A 123 -13.19 -13.31 -5.65
C LEU A 123 -14.38 -14.28 -5.70
N ARG A 124 -15.39 -14.00 -6.53
CA ARG A 124 -16.53 -14.91 -6.73
C ARG A 124 -16.09 -16.26 -7.28
N LYS A 125 -15.17 -16.29 -8.25
CA LYS A 125 -14.59 -17.54 -8.78
C LYS A 125 -13.93 -18.40 -7.69
N LEU A 126 -13.32 -17.75 -6.68
CA LEU A 126 -12.70 -18.41 -5.54
C LEU A 126 -13.68 -18.74 -4.40
N GLY A 127 -14.97 -18.43 -4.55
CA GLY A 127 -16.01 -18.75 -3.57
C GLY A 127 -16.28 -17.65 -2.54
N ALA A 128 -15.87 -16.40 -2.78
CA ALA A 128 -16.33 -15.28 -1.98
C ALA A 128 -17.84 -15.05 -2.21
N SER A 129 -18.63 -15.07 -1.14
CA SER A 129 -20.04 -14.68 -1.16
C SER A 129 -20.18 -13.16 -1.31
N PRO A 130 -21.25 -12.68 -1.99
CA PRO A 130 -21.58 -11.26 -2.06
C PRO A 130 -21.88 -10.64 -0.69
#